data_AF-A0A1Y3NPK6-F1
#
_entry.id   AF-A0A1Y3NPK6-F1
#
_cell.length_a   1.000
_cell.length_b   1.000
_cell.length_c   1.000
_cell.angle_alpha   90.00
_cell.angle_beta   90.00
_cell.angle_gamma   90.00
#
_symmetry.space_group_name_H-M   'P 1'
#
loop_
_entity.id
_entity.type
_entity.pdbx_description
1 polymer ?
#
loop_
_entity_poly.entity_id
_entity_poly.type
_entity_poly.pdbx_seq_one_letter_code
_entity_poly.pdbx_strand_id
1 'polypeptide(L)'
;DLEEETTLLISNSTFDNFVTNTGFETKEYSYVNLTNCTIKYSTFKEGFIPLNINMFGKFEIDETTFFNNTGVNGIIVNVDDYYQKSKIFVNFTNSIFENNYAEGHGGIIYSKGEDIYDYIKFYNCSFENNKAVLGDISYSLTKKDEPYFSNIDELRKFKRSFITNPTHIKIISNLNNSLSVMSGEKLSSDIKCKLYDDYENGISSIIN
;
A
#
# COMPACT_ATOMS: atom_id res chain seq x y z
N ASP A 1 -12.78 -16.97 5.08
CA ASP A 1 -13.94 -16.07 4.89
C ASP A 1 -14.84 -16.11 6.10
N LEU A 2 -15.26 -14.94 6.57
CA LEU A 2 -16.34 -14.81 7.56
C LEU A 2 -17.67 -14.62 6.83
N GLU A 3 -18.72 -15.21 7.37
CA GLU A 3 -20.10 -14.93 6.95
C GLU A 3 -20.61 -13.62 7.58
N GLU A 4 -21.72 -13.09 7.08
CA GLU A 4 -22.34 -11.87 7.61
C GLU A 4 -22.57 -11.93 9.13
N GLU A 5 -22.47 -10.79 9.80
CA GLU A 5 -22.68 -10.65 11.26
C GLU A 5 -21.78 -11.55 12.12
N THR A 6 -20.65 -12.04 11.60
CA THR A 6 -19.74 -12.92 12.32
C THR A 6 -18.65 -12.14 13.05
N THR A 7 -18.31 -12.57 14.27
CA THR A 7 -17.16 -12.08 15.03
C THR A 7 -16.10 -13.15 15.18
N LEU A 8 -14.86 -12.85 14.78
CA LEU A 8 -13.68 -13.68 14.98
C LEU A 8 -12.71 -12.95 15.92
N LEU A 9 -12.44 -13.57 17.07
CA LEU A 9 -11.51 -13.06 18.07
C LEU A 9 -10.34 -14.04 18.19
N ILE A 10 -9.13 -13.57 17.92
CA ILE A 10 -7.91 -14.37 18.05
C ILE A 10 -6.93 -13.60 18.91
N SER A 11 -6.40 -14.26 19.94
CA SER A 11 -5.39 -13.65 20.81
C SER A 11 -4.25 -14.60 21.10
N ASN A 12 -3.08 -14.03 21.43
CA ASN A 12 -1.91 -14.78 21.92
C ASN A 12 -1.51 -15.95 21.00
N SER A 13 -1.61 -15.75 19.69
CA SER A 13 -1.50 -16.81 18.69
C SER A 13 -0.39 -16.54 17.69
N THR A 14 0.18 -17.60 17.14
CA THR A 14 1.18 -17.51 16.06
C THR A 14 0.67 -18.23 14.82
N PHE A 15 0.69 -17.52 13.70
CA PHE A 15 0.48 -18.06 12.36
C PHE A 15 1.85 -18.11 11.66
N ASP A 16 2.27 -19.29 11.22
CA ASP A 16 3.65 -19.54 10.80
C ASP A 16 3.69 -20.39 9.52
N ASN A 17 4.52 -19.96 8.56
CA ASN A 17 4.93 -20.74 7.39
C ASN A 17 3.76 -21.30 6.55
N PHE A 18 2.84 -20.42 6.13
CA PHE A 18 1.76 -20.79 5.21
C PHE A 18 1.74 -19.92 3.96
N VAL A 19 1.25 -20.51 2.87
CA VAL A 19 1.10 -19.87 1.56
C VAL A 19 -0.38 -19.85 1.23
N THR A 20 -0.94 -18.65 1.09
CA THR A 20 -2.36 -18.45 0.81
C THR A 20 -2.54 -17.29 -0.17
N ASN A 21 -3.74 -17.16 -0.72
CA ASN A 21 -4.08 -15.96 -1.47
C ASN A 21 -4.29 -14.79 -0.51
N THR A 22 -5.14 -14.99 0.49
CA THR A 22 -5.60 -13.97 1.45
C THR A 22 -5.51 -14.49 2.88
N GLY A 23 -5.43 -13.60 3.87
CA GLY A 23 -5.46 -13.95 5.29
C GLY A 23 -6.89 -14.05 5.82
N PHE A 24 -7.57 -12.91 5.90
CA PHE A 24 -8.95 -12.80 6.36
C PHE A 24 -9.80 -11.95 5.43
N GLU A 25 -10.99 -12.45 5.12
CA GLU A 25 -12.02 -11.77 4.34
C GLU A 25 -13.31 -11.68 5.15
N THR A 26 -13.98 -10.54 5.07
CA THR A 26 -15.17 -10.21 5.85
C THR A 26 -16.33 -9.80 4.95
N LYS A 27 -17.54 -10.10 5.42
CA LYS A 27 -18.81 -9.65 4.81
C LYS A 27 -19.49 -8.59 5.70
N GLU A 28 -20.72 -8.22 5.36
CA GLU A 28 -21.46 -7.18 6.06
C GLU A 28 -21.53 -7.43 7.57
N TYR A 29 -21.30 -6.36 8.34
CA TYR A 29 -21.29 -6.36 9.81
C TYR A 29 -20.34 -7.36 10.49
N SER A 30 -19.39 -7.94 9.76
CA SER A 30 -18.40 -8.85 10.34
C SER A 30 -17.29 -8.10 11.05
N TYR A 31 -16.71 -8.73 12.07
CA TYR A 31 -15.64 -8.15 12.88
C TYR A 31 -14.52 -9.17 13.11
N VAL A 32 -13.28 -8.77 12.81
CA VAL A 32 -12.07 -9.54 13.07
C VAL A 32 -11.21 -8.76 14.06
N ASN A 33 -10.87 -9.40 15.17
CA ASN A 33 -9.97 -8.85 16.18
C ASN A 33 -8.77 -9.78 16.37
N LEU A 34 -7.57 -9.24 16.18
CA LEU A 34 -6.31 -9.93 16.47
C LEU A 34 -5.57 -9.15 17.55
N THR A 35 -5.26 -9.80 18.67
CA THR A 35 -4.53 -9.17 19.77
C THR A 35 -3.33 -9.99 20.18
N ASN A 36 -2.16 -9.35 20.33
CA ASN A 36 -0.93 -10.04 20.73
C ASN A 36 -0.64 -11.28 19.86
N CYS A 37 -0.76 -11.12 18.54
CA CYS A 37 -0.55 -12.20 17.59
C CYS A 37 0.79 -12.02 16.86
N THR A 38 1.29 -13.11 16.27
CA THR A 38 2.44 -13.07 15.36
C THR A 38 2.08 -13.77 14.05
N ILE A 39 2.20 -13.05 12.94
CA ILE A 39 2.03 -13.58 11.59
C ILE A 39 3.40 -13.55 10.93
N LYS A 40 3.98 -14.71 10.64
CA LYS A 40 5.37 -14.77 10.17
C LYS A 40 5.64 -15.81 9.11
N TYR A 41 6.70 -15.56 8.34
CA TYR A 41 7.20 -16.46 7.29
C TYR A 41 6.13 -16.91 6.31
N SER A 42 5.12 -16.08 6.09
CA SER A 42 3.93 -16.43 5.32
C SER A 42 3.85 -15.66 4.01
N THR A 43 3.16 -16.24 3.03
CA THR A 43 2.98 -15.62 1.70
C THR A 43 1.52 -15.30 1.47
N PHE A 44 1.23 -14.04 1.15
CA PHE A 44 -0.11 -13.53 0.84
C PHE A 44 -0.10 -12.91 -0.56
N LYS A 45 -0.74 -13.58 -1.53
CA LYS A 45 -0.75 -13.09 -2.91
C LYS A 45 -1.54 -11.80 -3.07
N GLU A 46 -2.66 -11.70 -2.36
CA GLU A 46 -3.62 -10.60 -2.44
C GLU A 46 -3.65 -9.78 -1.13
N GLY A 47 -2.65 -9.96 -0.27
CA GLY A 47 -2.56 -9.30 1.03
C GLY A 47 -3.22 -10.12 2.16
N PHE A 48 -2.78 -9.88 3.40
CA PHE A 48 -3.39 -10.49 4.58
C PHE A 48 -4.85 -10.04 4.74
N ILE A 49 -5.12 -8.77 4.48
CA ILE A 49 -6.44 -8.16 4.36
C ILE A 49 -6.57 -7.62 2.92
N PRO A 50 -7.11 -8.41 1.98
CA PRO A 50 -7.54 -7.87 0.69
C PRO A 50 -8.72 -6.93 0.94
N LEU A 51 -8.83 -5.84 0.19
CA LEU A 51 -9.97 -4.92 0.23
C LEU A 51 -10.49 -4.69 -1.20
N ASN A 52 -11.75 -5.05 -1.44
CA ASN A 52 -12.43 -4.85 -2.72
C ASN A 52 -13.83 -4.24 -2.53
N ILE A 53 -14.50 -3.91 -3.63
CA ILE A 53 -15.81 -3.23 -3.64
C ILE A 53 -16.94 -3.99 -2.92
N ASN A 54 -16.80 -5.28 -2.72
CA ASN A 54 -17.82 -6.14 -2.09
C ASN A 54 -17.52 -6.45 -0.62
N MET A 55 -16.44 -5.87 -0.07
CA MET A 55 -16.05 -6.12 1.31
C MET A 55 -16.61 -5.09 2.28
N PHE A 56 -17.02 -5.59 3.43
CA PHE A 56 -17.58 -4.83 4.54
C PHE A 56 -17.02 -5.38 5.84
N GLY A 57 -17.20 -4.63 6.92
CA GLY A 57 -16.84 -5.08 8.27
C GLY A 57 -15.71 -4.28 8.89
N LYS A 58 -15.09 -4.85 9.92
CA LYS A 58 -14.11 -4.14 10.74
C LYS A 58 -12.97 -5.07 11.14
N PHE A 59 -11.75 -4.58 11.00
CA PHE A 59 -10.53 -5.21 11.47
C PHE A 59 -9.92 -4.35 12.57
N GLU A 60 -9.68 -4.94 13.73
CA GLU A 60 -8.89 -4.34 14.79
C GLU A 60 -7.71 -5.27 15.10
N ILE A 61 -6.51 -4.78 14.82
CA ILE A 61 -5.28 -5.53 14.96
C ILE A 61 -4.41 -4.77 15.96
N ASP A 62 -4.20 -5.37 17.12
CA ASP A 62 -3.54 -4.74 18.26
C ASP A 62 -2.37 -5.59 18.74
N GLU A 63 -1.28 -4.92 19.13
CA GLU A 63 -0.05 -5.54 19.66
C GLU A 63 0.44 -6.72 18.78
N THR A 64 0.24 -6.65 17.47
CA THR A 64 0.48 -7.77 16.56
C THR A 64 1.73 -7.54 15.73
N THR A 65 2.51 -8.59 15.54
CA THR A 65 3.75 -8.54 14.75
C THR A 65 3.57 -9.27 13.42
N PHE A 66 3.89 -8.57 12.33
CA PHE A 66 4.01 -9.12 10.99
C PHE A 66 5.49 -9.19 10.60
N PHE A 67 6.04 -10.41 10.53
CA PHE A 67 7.49 -10.63 10.40
C PHE A 67 7.85 -11.54 9.22
N ASN A 68 8.74 -11.08 8.34
CA ASN A 68 9.24 -11.89 7.21
C ASN A 68 8.11 -12.46 6.32
N ASN A 69 7.04 -11.71 6.10
CA ASN A 69 6.00 -12.11 5.16
C ASN A 69 6.33 -11.62 3.74
N THR A 70 5.81 -12.33 2.75
CA THR A 70 5.99 -11.98 1.33
C THR A 70 4.66 -11.88 0.60
N GLY A 71 4.62 -11.13 -0.48
CA GLY A 71 3.41 -10.95 -1.28
C GLY A 71 3.66 -10.19 -2.57
N VAL A 72 2.60 -9.95 -3.34
CA VAL A 72 2.70 -9.25 -4.63
C VAL A 72 2.66 -7.74 -4.44
N ASN A 73 1.54 -7.20 -3.95
CA ASN A 73 1.39 -5.79 -3.58
C ASN A 73 0.71 -5.72 -2.21
N GLY A 74 1.08 -4.77 -1.35
CA GLY A 74 0.36 -4.54 -0.10
C GLY A 74 0.22 -5.80 0.75
N ILE A 75 1.35 -6.38 1.20
CA ILE A 75 1.38 -7.73 1.80
C ILE A 75 0.41 -7.85 2.98
N ILE A 76 0.21 -6.77 3.73
CA ILE A 76 -0.72 -6.75 4.84
C ILE A 76 -2.08 -6.25 4.37
N VAL A 77 -2.12 -5.14 3.63
CA VAL A 77 -3.37 -4.57 3.14
C VAL A 77 -3.25 -4.24 1.66
N ASN A 78 -4.16 -4.77 0.87
CA ASN A 78 -4.17 -4.57 -0.58
C ASN A 78 -5.55 -4.06 -1.02
N VAL A 79 -5.62 -2.82 -1.50
CA VAL A 79 -6.83 -2.19 -2.02
C VAL A 79 -6.72 -2.10 -3.54
N ASP A 80 -7.22 -3.11 -4.23
CA ASP A 80 -6.98 -3.26 -5.67
C ASP A 80 -7.95 -2.47 -6.56
N ASP A 81 -9.05 -1.98 -5.99
CA ASP A 81 -10.12 -1.27 -6.72
C ASP A 81 -10.34 0.18 -6.25
N TYR A 82 -11.08 0.95 -7.06
CA TYR A 82 -11.60 2.28 -6.71
C TYR A 82 -12.63 2.17 -5.58
N TYR A 83 -12.10 1.98 -4.39
CA TYR A 83 -12.79 1.86 -3.11
C TYR A 83 -13.50 3.20 -2.81
N GLN A 84 -14.76 3.36 -3.23
CA GLN A 84 -15.57 4.55 -2.93
C GLN A 84 -16.81 4.26 -2.07
N LYS A 85 -17.19 2.98 -1.87
CA LYS A 85 -18.51 2.63 -1.27
C LYS A 85 -18.47 1.60 -0.14
N SER A 86 -17.35 0.95 0.06
CA SER A 86 -17.19 -0.10 1.06
C SER A 86 -17.04 0.52 2.45
N LYS A 87 -17.84 0.05 3.40
CA LYS A 87 -17.83 0.49 4.81
C LYS A 87 -16.89 -0.39 5.64
N ILE A 88 -15.67 -0.58 5.17
CA ILE A 88 -14.63 -1.29 5.91
C ILE A 88 -13.80 -0.33 6.75
N PHE A 89 -13.44 -0.77 7.95
CA PHE A 89 -12.50 -0.06 8.81
C PHE A 89 -11.38 -1.02 9.19
N VAL A 90 -10.14 -0.62 8.99
CA VAL A 90 -8.95 -1.41 9.33
C VAL A 90 -8.05 -0.57 10.22
N ASN A 91 -7.96 -0.96 11.48
CA ASN A 91 -7.12 -0.28 12.46
C ASN A 91 -6.01 -1.22 12.93
N PHE A 92 -4.77 -0.73 12.82
CA PHE A 92 -3.60 -1.32 13.44
C PHE A 92 -3.16 -0.43 14.59
N THR A 93 -2.97 -1.01 15.77
CA THR A 93 -2.54 -0.31 16.97
C THR A 93 -1.35 -1.04 17.57
N ASN A 94 -0.32 -0.31 18.02
CA ASN A 94 0.85 -0.87 18.71
C ASN A 94 1.50 -2.06 17.99
N SER A 95 1.41 -2.10 16.66
CA SER A 95 1.76 -3.26 15.86
C SER A 95 3.10 -3.04 15.14
N ILE A 96 3.79 -4.15 14.89
CA ILE A 96 5.14 -4.15 14.31
C ILE A 96 5.10 -4.79 12.94
N PHE A 97 5.67 -4.09 11.96
CA PHE A 97 5.84 -4.57 10.60
C PHE A 97 7.32 -4.65 10.28
N GLU A 98 7.88 -5.85 10.25
CA GLU A 98 9.32 -6.03 10.12
C GLU A 98 9.69 -7.04 9.02
N ASN A 99 10.65 -6.64 8.17
CA ASN A 99 11.23 -7.48 7.12
C ASN A 99 10.21 -8.06 6.12
N ASN A 100 9.08 -7.39 5.90
CA ASN A 100 8.09 -7.85 4.93
C ASN A 100 8.50 -7.39 3.51
N TYR A 101 8.33 -8.25 2.51
CA TYR A 101 8.79 -8.03 1.15
C TYR A 101 7.68 -8.20 0.09
N ALA A 102 7.37 -7.11 -0.62
CA ALA A 102 6.44 -7.10 -1.73
C ALA A 102 7.22 -7.16 -3.05
N GLU A 103 6.81 -8.06 -3.95
CA GLU A 103 7.41 -8.15 -5.29
C GLU A 103 7.12 -6.91 -6.15
N GLY A 104 6.00 -6.23 -5.91
CA GLY A 104 5.53 -5.06 -6.62
C GLY A 104 5.54 -3.80 -5.75
N HIS A 105 4.36 -3.33 -5.37
CA HIS A 105 4.16 -2.01 -4.78
C HIS A 105 3.63 -2.10 -3.35
N GLY A 106 4.02 -1.14 -2.51
CA GLY A 106 3.47 -1.00 -1.16
C GLY A 106 3.89 -2.17 -0.26
N GLY A 107 5.07 -2.09 0.35
CA GLY A 107 5.62 -3.19 1.14
C GLY A 107 4.68 -3.66 2.25
N ILE A 108 3.91 -2.76 2.84
CA ILE A 108 2.87 -3.09 3.82
C ILE A 108 1.48 -2.87 3.26
N ILE A 109 1.26 -1.70 2.67
CA ILE A 109 -0.02 -1.32 2.11
C ILE A 109 0.13 -0.81 0.68
N TYR A 110 -0.73 -1.35 -0.18
CA TYR A 110 -0.96 -0.86 -1.52
C TYR A 110 -2.41 -0.44 -1.65
N SER A 111 -2.65 0.74 -2.21
CA SER A 111 -3.99 1.22 -2.45
C SER A 111 -4.14 2.02 -3.74
N LYS A 112 -5.19 1.68 -4.49
CA LYS A 112 -5.76 2.50 -5.57
C LYS A 112 -7.06 3.21 -5.19
N GLY A 113 -7.52 3.03 -3.95
CA GLY A 113 -8.78 3.61 -3.48
C GLY A 113 -8.67 5.11 -3.19
N GLU A 114 -9.81 5.78 -3.14
CA GLU A 114 -9.96 7.17 -2.74
C GLU A 114 -10.36 7.24 -1.26
N ASP A 115 -10.07 8.37 -0.60
CA ASP A 115 -10.50 8.64 0.80
C ASP A 115 -10.05 7.58 1.84
N ILE A 116 -8.98 6.83 1.54
CA ILE A 116 -8.49 5.72 2.37
C ILE A 116 -8.03 6.17 3.77
N TYR A 117 -7.65 7.44 3.91
CA TYR A 117 -7.26 8.08 5.15
C TYR A 117 -8.26 7.83 6.29
N ASP A 118 -9.56 7.82 5.98
CA ASP A 118 -10.61 7.67 6.99
C ASP A 118 -10.88 6.21 7.38
N TYR A 119 -10.46 5.26 6.55
CA TYR A 119 -10.81 3.84 6.68
C TYR A 119 -9.66 2.95 7.14
N ILE A 120 -8.42 3.30 6.82
CA ILE A 120 -7.24 2.49 7.15
C ILE A 120 -6.28 3.32 7.99
N LYS A 121 -6.01 2.86 9.21
CA LYS A 121 -5.27 3.63 10.21
C LYS A 121 -4.22 2.80 10.91
N PHE A 122 -3.03 3.38 11.04
CA PHE A 122 -1.89 2.84 11.76
C PHE A 122 -1.56 3.78 12.93
N TYR A 123 -1.87 3.34 14.14
CA TYR A 123 -1.64 4.05 15.39
C TYR A 123 -0.47 3.44 16.13
N ASN A 124 0.55 4.25 16.43
CA ASN A 124 1.72 3.83 17.20
C ASN A 124 2.36 2.53 16.67
N CYS A 125 2.46 2.40 15.35
CA CYS A 125 3.05 1.24 14.69
C CYS A 125 4.50 1.49 14.30
N SER A 126 5.32 0.44 14.26
CA SER A 126 6.69 0.49 13.75
C SER A 126 6.82 -0.23 12.41
N PHE A 127 7.68 0.30 11.54
CA PHE A 127 7.90 -0.18 10.19
C PHE A 127 9.39 -0.30 9.93
N GLU A 128 9.91 -1.53 9.94
CA GLU A 128 11.34 -1.81 9.96
C GLU A 128 11.75 -2.72 8.81
N ASN A 129 12.63 -2.22 7.93
CA ASN A 129 13.21 -2.98 6.82
C ASN A 129 12.17 -3.69 5.90
N ASN A 130 10.97 -3.12 5.79
CA ASN A 130 10.00 -3.53 4.77
C ASN A 130 10.47 -3.03 3.40
N LYS A 131 10.15 -3.76 2.34
CA LYS A 131 10.66 -3.48 0.99
C LYS A 131 9.63 -3.75 -0.08
N ALA A 132 9.66 -2.92 -1.11
CA ALA A 132 8.91 -3.11 -2.36
C ALA A 132 9.70 -2.57 -3.57
N VAL A 133 9.27 -2.90 -4.79
CA VAL A 133 9.79 -2.23 -6.00
C VAL A 133 9.50 -0.74 -5.96
N LEU A 134 8.36 -0.33 -5.39
CA LEU A 134 8.00 1.06 -5.10
C LEU A 134 7.15 1.13 -3.83
N GLY A 135 7.48 2.07 -2.94
CA GLY A 135 6.72 2.29 -1.70
C GLY A 135 7.04 1.22 -0.67
N ASP A 136 8.19 1.33 -0.01
CA ASP A 136 8.65 0.32 0.96
C ASP A 136 7.67 0.13 2.13
N ILE A 137 6.85 1.14 2.43
CA ILE A 137 5.74 1.05 3.38
C ILE A 137 4.41 1.15 2.63
N SER A 138 4.19 2.26 1.92
CA SER A 138 2.91 2.59 1.32
C SER A 138 3.05 2.96 -0.15
N TYR A 139 2.14 2.44 -0.96
CA TYR A 139 1.84 2.93 -2.29
C TYR A 139 0.37 3.37 -2.33
N SER A 140 0.08 4.60 -2.75
CA SER A 140 -1.29 5.14 -2.73
C SER A 140 -1.68 5.84 -4.03
N LEU A 141 -2.98 6.06 -4.26
CA LEU A 141 -3.48 6.71 -5.46
C LEU A 141 -2.90 8.13 -5.62
N THR A 142 -3.08 8.95 -4.59
CA THR A 142 -2.46 10.27 -4.44
C THR A 142 -2.10 10.47 -2.96
N LYS A 143 -1.38 11.55 -2.64
CA LYS A 143 -0.99 11.85 -1.26
C LYS A 143 -2.18 12.08 -0.31
N LYS A 144 -3.33 12.55 -0.83
CA LYS A 144 -4.55 12.76 -0.02
C LYS A 144 -5.28 11.45 0.27
N ASP A 145 -5.08 10.44 -0.57
CA ASP A 145 -5.72 9.12 -0.51
C ASP A 145 -4.83 8.11 0.23
N GLU A 146 -3.84 8.59 1.00
CA GLU A 146 -3.01 7.72 1.81
C GLU A 146 -3.74 7.27 3.08
N PRO A 147 -3.46 6.06 3.58
CA PRO A 147 -3.86 5.66 4.91
C PRO A 147 -3.37 6.64 5.98
N TYR A 148 -4.07 6.70 7.11
CA TYR A 148 -3.59 7.46 8.24
C TYR A 148 -2.43 6.74 8.94
N PHE A 149 -1.32 7.44 9.18
CA PHE A 149 -0.23 6.99 10.04
C PHE A 149 0.03 8.03 11.12
N SER A 150 -0.02 7.64 12.39
CA SER A 150 0.18 8.59 13.51
C SER A 150 1.59 9.21 13.55
N ASN A 151 2.58 8.54 12.95
CA ASN A 151 3.99 8.95 12.86
C ASN A 151 4.43 9.26 11.42
N ILE A 152 3.51 9.67 10.54
CA ILE A 152 3.77 9.89 9.10
C ILE A 152 4.98 10.79 8.82
N ASP A 153 5.19 11.84 9.61
CA ASP A 153 6.29 12.79 9.42
C ASP A 153 7.67 12.17 9.65
N GLU A 154 7.76 11.14 10.50
CA GLU A 154 8.99 10.38 10.71
C GLU A 154 9.20 9.39 9.57
N LEU A 155 8.14 8.68 9.18
CA LEU A 155 8.23 7.64 8.14
C LEU A 155 8.56 8.23 6.76
N ARG A 156 8.10 9.44 6.45
CA ARG A 156 8.41 10.14 5.19
C ARG A 156 9.87 10.63 5.08
N LYS A 157 10.66 10.61 6.16
CA LYS A 157 12.09 10.93 6.09
C LYS A 157 12.90 9.85 5.38
N PHE A 158 12.38 8.62 5.35
CA PHE A 158 13.00 7.52 4.64
C PHE A 158 12.69 7.61 3.15
N LYS A 159 13.72 7.50 2.32
CA LYS A 159 13.56 7.58 0.86
C LYS A 159 12.73 6.38 0.37
N ARG A 160 11.77 6.63 -0.53
CA ARG A 160 10.89 5.61 -1.15
C ARG A 160 9.95 4.88 -0.17
N SER A 161 9.83 5.30 1.09
CA SER A 161 8.87 4.69 2.02
C SER A 161 7.42 4.90 1.59
N PHE A 162 7.12 6.09 1.07
CA PHE A 162 5.83 6.44 0.48
C PHE A 162 6.02 6.80 -0.99
N ILE A 163 5.19 6.20 -1.84
CA ILE A 163 5.10 6.48 -3.27
C ILE A 163 3.62 6.68 -3.62
N THR A 164 3.32 7.54 -4.59
CA THR A 164 1.99 7.62 -5.18
C THR A 164 2.01 7.26 -6.67
N ASN A 165 0.85 7.19 -7.32
CA ASN A 165 0.83 7.18 -8.77
C ASN A 165 1.55 8.42 -9.33
N PRO A 166 2.16 8.31 -10.52
CA PRO A 166 2.70 9.48 -11.21
C PRO A 166 1.65 10.57 -11.41
N THR A 167 2.00 11.81 -11.08
CA THR A 167 1.11 12.97 -11.22
C THR A 167 1.60 13.98 -12.23
N HIS A 168 2.90 13.94 -12.58
CA HIS A 168 3.44 14.88 -13.57
C HIS A 168 4.68 14.33 -14.30
N ILE A 169 5.02 14.99 -15.40
CA ILE A 169 6.15 14.64 -16.27
C ILE A 169 7.17 15.78 -16.22
N LYS A 170 8.45 15.47 -16.03
CA LYS A 170 9.54 16.43 -16.25
C LYS A 170 10.36 16.03 -17.46
N ILE A 171 10.64 17.02 -18.29
CA ILE A 171 11.56 16.89 -19.42
C ILE A 171 12.99 16.91 -18.86
N ILE A 172 13.80 15.92 -19.25
CA ILE A 172 15.18 15.71 -18.79
C ILE A 172 16.19 16.16 -19.85
N SER A 173 15.74 16.47 -21.08
CA SER A 173 16.64 16.93 -22.14
C SER A 173 17.26 18.29 -21.81
N ASN A 174 18.51 18.51 -22.23
CA ASN A 174 19.21 19.80 -22.22
C ASN A 174 18.60 20.87 -23.15
N LEU A 175 17.37 20.68 -23.61
CA LEU A 175 16.66 21.67 -24.39
C LEU A 175 16.32 22.82 -23.45
N ASN A 176 16.65 24.05 -23.86
CA ASN A 176 16.07 25.26 -23.26
C ASN A 176 14.55 25.03 -23.12
N ASN A 177 13.93 25.52 -22.04
CA ASN A 177 12.57 25.20 -21.55
C ASN A 177 11.38 25.22 -22.55
N SER A 178 11.62 25.45 -23.84
CA SER A 178 10.66 25.33 -24.93
C SER A 178 11.21 24.53 -26.12
N LEU A 179 10.37 23.68 -26.70
CA LEU A 179 10.60 23.03 -28.00
C LEU A 179 9.72 23.74 -29.05
N SER A 180 10.32 24.21 -30.14
CA SER A 180 9.60 24.76 -31.29
C SER A 180 9.71 23.79 -32.46
N VAL A 181 8.59 23.49 -33.10
CA VAL A 181 8.49 22.54 -34.21
C VAL A 181 7.67 23.19 -35.31
N MET A 182 8.17 23.19 -36.54
CA MET A 182 7.43 23.72 -37.68
C MET A 182 6.44 22.68 -38.22
N SER A 183 5.36 23.16 -38.85
CA SER A 183 4.39 22.29 -39.51
C SER A 183 5.10 21.45 -40.58
N GLY A 184 5.03 20.12 -40.46
CA GLY A 184 5.70 19.17 -41.36
C GLY A 184 7.05 18.63 -40.84
N GLU A 185 7.57 19.16 -39.74
CA GLU A 185 8.76 18.58 -39.09
C GLU A 185 8.38 17.39 -38.20
N LYS A 186 9.24 16.37 -38.19
CA LYS A 186 9.19 15.33 -37.16
C LYS A 186 9.91 15.86 -35.92
N LEU A 187 9.38 15.55 -34.74
CA LEU A 187 10.12 15.75 -33.49
C LEU A 187 11.47 15.04 -33.62
N SER A 188 12.58 15.79 -33.45
CA SER A 188 13.91 15.18 -33.39
C SER A 188 13.90 14.15 -32.26
N SER A 189 14.32 12.93 -32.56
CA SER A 189 13.99 11.68 -31.87
C SER A 189 14.59 11.48 -30.46
N ASP A 190 14.73 12.52 -29.63
CA ASP A 190 15.39 12.40 -28.31
C ASP A 190 14.75 13.27 -27.20
N ILE A 191 13.40 13.35 -27.13
CA ILE A 191 12.73 13.95 -25.97
C ILE A 191 12.76 12.95 -24.81
N LYS A 192 13.70 13.16 -23.89
CA LYS A 192 13.77 12.36 -22.65
C LYS A 192 12.87 12.98 -21.61
N CYS A 193 11.93 12.20 -21.09
CA CYS A 193 11.07 12.59 -19.98
C CYS A 193 11.08 11.53 -18.87
N LYS A 194 10.73 11.97 -17.67
CA LYS A 194 10.55 11.11 -16.49
C LYS A 194 9.25 11.44 -15.80
N LEU A 195 8.57 10.40 -15.33
CA LEU A 195 7.35 10.47 -14.55
C LEU A 195 7.70 10.68 -13.07
N TYR A 196 6.96 11.55 -12.40
CA TYR A 196 7.12 11.89 -10.99
C TYR A 196 5.80 11.77 -10.25
N ASP A 197 5.86 11.34 -8.99
CA ASP A 197 4.73 11.23 -8.08
C ASP A 197 4.55 12.51 -7.22
N ASP A 198 3.59 12.49 -6.28
CA ASP A 198 3.30 13.64 -5.39
C ASP A 198 4.43 13.97 -4.41
N TYR A 199 5.42 13.10 -4.30
CA TYR A 199 6.60 13.25 -3.46
C TYR A 199 7.86 13.57 -4.26
N GLU A 200 7.73 13.84 -5.56
CA GLU A 200 8.86 14.08 -6.46
C GLU A 200 9.77 12.86 -6.65
N ASN A 201 9.28 11.66 -6.36
CA ASN A 201 9.97 10.43 -6.70
C ASN A 201 9.83 10.15 -8.19
N GLY A 202 10.96 10.01 -8.88
CA GLY A 202 10.94 9.67 -10.30
C GLY A 202 10.75 8.16 -10.54
N ILE A 203 9.62 7.78 -11.13
CA ILE A 203 9.12 6.38 -11.23
C ILE A 203 9.62 5.64 -12.48
N SER A 204 9.76 6.31 -13.63
CA SER A 204 10.22 5.67 -14.87
C SER A 204 10.97 6.65 -15.77
N SER A 205 11.77 6.14 -16.70
CA SER A 205 12.42 6.97 -17.72
C SER A 205 12.24 6.35 -19.11
N ILE A 206 11.97 7.23 -20.08
CA ILE A 206 11.96 7.06 -21.54
C ILE A 206 10.58 6.74 -22.15
N ILE A 207 10.07 7.71 -22.91
CA ILE A 207 9.14 7.51 -24.03
C ILE A 207 10.00 7.70 -25.30
N ASN A 208 10.11 6.67 -26.12
CA ASN A 208 10.69 6.76 -27.48
C ASN A 208 9.59 7.10 -28.49
#